data_AF-A0A923UNE8-F1
#
_entry.id   AF-A0A923UNE8-F1
#
_cell.length_a   1.000
_cell.length_b   1.000
_cell.length_c   1.000
_cell.angle_alpha   90.00
_cell.angle_beta   90.00
_cell.angle_gamma   90.00
#
_symmetry.space_group_name_H-M   'P 1'
#
loop_
_entity.id
_entity.type
_entity.pdbx_description
1 polymer ?
#
loop_
_entity_poly.entity_id
_entity_poly.type
_entity_poly.pdbx_seq_one_letter_code
_entity_poly.pdbx_strand_id
1 'polypeptide(L)'
;MKKFDFSYFLGLCLMLFLSASTIIKAQISPNTVKYQITYNPLTQVYTAWVVPDYNVPNANNLELTEFGGTAQFSIVVPKDFVITNVTDIKGIWTKTTDSDFRKLGPGQPGQVWSGLDPTLNYYLIGKAPSETNYGTFTAGVPLALFSFTGNGCYGVVKALSANNPFILAADVAYNLNTGSSFYSRSGQPSGGNQKPLEQFLTTTGIPANCLPPLANPDTASTAAGISKTIIVLANDKANDGTLATLTNITTPIITALPTKGTVLVNLDGSIKYTPNLGSSGTDTFI
;
A
#
# COMPACT_ATOMS: atom_id res chain seq x y z
N MET A 1 5.99 52.36 76.40
CA MET A 1 6.65 51.22 75.73
C MET A 1 5.66 50.07 75.62
N LYS A 2 4.97 49.93 74.47
CA LYS A 2 4.13 48.76 74.18
C LYS A 2 4.95 47.82 73.29
N LYS A 3 5.19 46.59 73.75
CA LYS A 3 5.91 45.54 73.03
C LYS A 3 5.04 45.04 71.88
N PHE A 4 5.62 44.99 70.69
CA PHE A 4 5.06 44.34 69.51
C PHE A 4 5.29 42.83 69.66
N ASP A 5 4.21 42.04 69.70
CA ASP A 5 4.29 40.59 69.79
C ASP A 5 4.29 39.99 68.38
N PHE A 6 5.40 39.36 68.01
CA PHE A 6 5.69 38.86 66.66
C PHE A 6 5.21 37.41 66.51
N SER A 7 3.94 37.14 66.81
CA SER A 7 3.38 35.78 66.81
C SER A 7 2.13 35.61 65.95
N TYR A 8 2.00 36.45 64.90
CA TYR A 8 0.98 36.30 63.84
C TYR A 8 1.61 36.25 62.44
N PHE A 9 2.79 35.64 62.30
CA PHE A 9 3.44 35.44 61.00
C PHE A 9 3.93 34.00 60.79
N LEU A 10 3.25 33.02 61.39
CA LEU A 10 3.51 31.60 61.16
C LEU A 10 2.23 30.80 60.87
N GLY A 11 1.26 31.43 60.22
CA GLY A 11 -0.05 30.82 59.96
C GLY A 11 -0.70 31.21 58.64
N LEU A 12 0.05 31.74 57.67
CA LEU A 12 -0.51 32.15 56.38
C LEU A 12 0.51 32.06 55.23
N CYS A 13 1.15 30.90 55.05
CA CYS A 13 1.92 30.64 53.83
C CYS A 13 1.93 29.16 53.44
N LEU A 14 0.78 28.49 53.57
CA LEU A 14 0.59 27.15 53.02
C LEU A 14 -0.80 27.02 52.39
N MET A 15 -1.17 28.00 51.57
CA MET A 15 -2.24 27.85 50.61
C MET A 15 -1.68 28.08 49.20
N LEU A 16 -1.84 27.04 48.39
CA LEU A 16 -1.90 27.09 46.93
C LEU A 16 -0.62 27.44 46.18
N PHE A 17 0.28 26.45 46.07
CA PHE A 17 0.93 26.16 44.79
C PHE A 17 1.04 24.64 44.59
N LEU A 18 -0.11 23.98 44.47
CA LEU A 18 -0.16 22.79 43.61
C LEU A 18 -0.15 23.33 42.18
N SER A 19 1.04 23.64 41.66
CA SER A 19 1.21 23.77 40.21
C SER A 19 0.89 22.40 39.64
N ALA A 20 -0.33 22.22 39.14
CA ALA A 20 -0.65 21.12 38.26
C ALA A 20 0.29 21.27 37.05
N SER A 21 1.43 20.59 37.08
CA SER A 21 2.25 20.39 35.92
C SER A 21 1.41 19.58 34.95
N THR A 22 0.70 20.28 34.06
CA THR A 22 0.07 19.66 32.91
C THR A 22 1.19 19.06 32.09
N ILE A 23 1.37 17.75 32.20
CA ILE A 23 2.24 16.99 31.30
C ILE A 23 1.58 17.11 29.93
N ILE A 24 2.03 18.07 29.12
CA ILE A 24 1.62 18.19 27.72
C ILE A 24 2.28 17.02 27.00
N LYS A 25 1.52 15.93 26.81
CA LYS A 25 1.94 14.82 25.95
C LYS A 25 2.03 15.31 24.51
N ALA A 26 2.98 14.75 23.75
CA ALA A 26 3.06 15.05 22.34
C ALA A 26 1.76 14.69 21.65
N GLN A 27 1.17 15.66 20.95
CA GLN A 27 -0.08 15.44 20.22
C GLN A 27 0.25 14.82 18.86
N ILE A 28 -0.57 13.83 18.51
CA ILE A 28 -0.50 13.09 17.24
C ILE A 28 -1.33 13.84 16.21
N SER A 29 -0.82 13.92 14.98
CA SER A 29 -1.58 14.47 13.85
C SER A 29 -2.91 13.72 13.67
N PRO A 30 -4.06 14.43 13.54
CA PRO A 30 -5.33 13.80 13.22
C PRO A 30 -5.43 13.36 11.75
N ASN A 31 -4.49 13.82 10.89
CA ASN A 31 -4.45 13.44 9.49
C ASN A 31 -3.85 12.05 9.32
N THR A 32 -4.55 11.21 8.57
CA THR A 32 -4.13 9.85 8.25
C THR A 32 -3.79 9.71 6.77
N VAL A 33 -2.90 8.76 6.49
CA VAL A 33 -2.59 8.31 5.13
C VAL A 33 -2.64 6.79 5.06
N LYS A 34 -2.95 6.28 3.88
CA LYS A 34 -2.81 4.87 3.51
C LYS A 34 -1.67 4.72 2.50
N TYR A 35 -1.18 3.49 2.37
CA TYR A 35 -0.19 3.14 1.36
C TYR A 35 -0.71 2.08 0.40
N GLN A 36 -0.35 2.22 -0.86
CA GLN A 36 -0.74 1.32 -1.94
C GLN A 36 0.47 1.03 -2.83
N ILE A 37 0.53 -0.19 -3.37
CA ILE A 37 1.42 -0.50 -4.50
C ILE A 37 0.53 -0.99 -5.64
N THR A 38 0.80 -0.54 -6.86
CA THR A 38 0.19 -1.06 -8.08
C THR A 38 1.27 -1.66 -8.99
N TYR A 39 0.86 -2.53 -9.91
CA TYR A 39 1.73 -3.09 -10.95
C TYR A 39 1.11 -2.86 -12.32
N ASN A 40 1.91 -2.37 -13.27
CA ASN A 40 1.53 -2.26 -14.66
C ASN A 40 2.14 -3.43 -15.47
N PRO A 41 1.35 -4.37 -16.00
CA PRO A 41 1.87 -5.53 -16.73
C PRO A 41 2.48 -5.18 -18.10
N LEU A 42 2.11 -4.05 -18.71
CA LEU A 42 2.66 -3.63 -20.00
C LEU A 42 4.08 -3.07 -19.84
N THR A 43 4.31 -2.26 -18.81
CA THR A 43 5.61 -1.65 -18.55
C THR A 43 6.45 -2.45 -17.55
N GLN A 44 5.86 -3.43 -16.87
CA GLN A 44 6.45 -4.22 -15.79
C GLN A 44 6.91 -3.36 -14.59
N VAL A 45 6.27 -2.21 -14.39
CA VAL A 45 6.63 -1.25 -13.35
C VAL A 45 5.68 -1.36 -12.15
N TYR A 46 6.24 -1.41 -10.95
CA TYR A 46 5.54 -1.19 -9.70
C TYR A 46 5.55 0.30 -9.36
N THR A 47 4.43 0.82 -8.88
CA THR A 47 4.35 2.20 -8.38
C THR A 47 3.89 2.20 -6.92
N ALA A 48 4.62 2.92 -6.06
CA ALA A 48 4.29 3.12 -4.66
C ALA A 48 3.53 4.45 -4.50
N TRP A 49 2.42 4.41 -3.76
CA TRP A 49 1.48 5.53 -3.63
C TRP A 49 1.19 5.82 -2.17
N VAL A 50 1.07 7.10 -1.84
CA VAL A 50 0.36 7.55 -0.64
C VAL A 50 -1.08 7.88 -1.01
N VAL A 51 -2.03 7.54 -0.15
CA VAL A 51 -3.45 7.86 -0.32
C VAL A 51 -3.90 8.65 0.91
N PRO A 52 -4.03 9.97 0.84
CA PRO A 52 -4.43 10.77 1.99
C PRO A 52 -5.91 10.56 2.30
N ASP A 53 -6.28 10.64 3.59
CA ASP A 53 -7.69 10.67 4.01
C ASP A 53 -8.18 12.11 4.29
N TYR A 54 -7.45 13.10 3.75
CA TYR A 54 -7.71 14.51 3.96
C TYR A 54 -7.46 15.31 2.67
N ASN A 55 -7.99 16.54 2.62
CA ASN A 55 -7.80 17.47 1.52
C ASN A 55 -6.84 18.59 1.92
N VAL A 56 -6.21 19.23 0.94
CA VAL A 56 -5.70 20.60 1.07
C VAL A 56 -6.58 21.56 0.26
N PRO A 57 -6.88 22.77 0.75
CA PRO A 57 -6.46 23.30 2.05
C PRO A 57 -7.21 22.66 3.23
N ASN A 58 -6.63 22.74 4.42
CA ASN A 58 -7.22 22.33 5.71
C ASN A 58 -6.71 23.23 6.84
N ALA A 59 -7.10 22.93 8.09
CA ALA A 59 -6.76 23.75 9.26
C ALA A 59 -5.24 23.95 9.49
N ASN A 60 -4.41 22.99 9.07
CA ASN A 60 -2.96 23.03 9.26
C ASN A 60 -2.21 23.46 7.99
N ASN A 61 -2.85 23.39 6.81
CA ASN A 61 -2.27 23.79 5.55
C ASN A 61 -3.29 24.59 4.72
N LEU A 62 -3.13 25.92 4.69
CA LEU A 62 -4.02 26.82 3.94
C LEU A 62 -3.66 26.90 2.44
N GLU A 63 -2.58 26.25 2.00
CA GLU A 63 -2.15 26.24 0.61
C GLU A 63 -2.89 25.16 -0.21
N LEU A 64 -2.74 25.22 -1.53
CA LEU A 64 -3.34 24.26 -2.47
C LEU A 64 -2.49 23.00 -2.71
N THR A 65 -1.29 22.97 -2.11
CA THR A 65 -0.32 21.90 -2.28
C THR A 65 0.24 21.44 -0.94
N GLU A 66 0.60 20.16 -0.89
CA GLU A 66 1.20 19.55 0.27
C GLU A 66 2.73 19.50 0.13
N PHE A 67 3.43 19.89 1.21
CA PHE A 67 4.87 19.84 1.30
C PHE A 67 5.31 18.92 2.43
N GLY A 68 6.43 18.22 2.28
CA GLY A 68 6.96 17.42 3.37
C GLY A 68 8.42 17.04 3.24
N GLY A 69 9.05 16.82 4.39
CA GLY A 69 10.51 16.67 4.49
C GLY A 69 11.00 15.22 4.44
N THR A 70 10.29 14.29 5.06
CA THR A 70 10.70 12.88 5.19
C THR A 70 9.53 11.93 5.01
N ALA A 71 9.82 10.70 4.61
CA ALA A 71 8.85 9.61 4.54
C ALA A 71 9.61 8.27 4.55
N GLN A 72 8.93 7.21 4.95
CA GLN A 72 9.41 5.83 4.83
C GLN A 72 8.29 4.98 4.24
N PHE A 73 8.62 4.17 3.25
CA PHE A 73 7.72 3.20 2.63
C PHE A 73 8.29 1.80 2.82
N SER A 74 7.61 1.00 3.62
CA SER A 74 7.99 -0.40 3.85
C SER A 74 7.19 -1.32 2.95
N ILE A 75 7.88 -2.27 2.32
CA ILE A 75 7.33 -3.19 1.31
C ILE A 75 7.58 -4.62 1.77
N VAL A 76 6.58 -5.48 1.63
CA VAL A 76 6.71 -6.93 1.75
C VAL A 76 6.67 -7.58 0.37
N VAL A 77 7.59 -8.50 0.13
CA VAL A 77 7.79 -9.17 -1.15
C VAL A 77 8.06 -10.67 -0.96
N PRO A 78 7.92 -11.50 -2.02
CA PRO A 78 8.42 -12.88 -2.02
C PRO A 78 9.93 -12.92 -1.81
N LYS A 79 10.44 -13.97 -1.16
CA LYS A 79 11.84 -14.04 -0.70
C LYS A 79 12.89 -13.77 -1.80
N ASP A 80 12.62 -14.25 -3.01
CA ASP A 80 13.55 -14.19 -4.15
C ASP A 80 13.38 -12.90 -4.98
N PHE A 81 12.40 -12.06 -4.64
CA PHE A 81 12.19 -10.77 -5.27
C PHE A 81 13.27 -9.77 -4.85
N VAL A 82 13.78 -9.02 -5.83
CA VAL A 82 14.74 -7.94 -5.67
C VAL A 82 14.22 -6.69 -6.36
N ILE A 83 14.14 -5.59 -5.61
CA ILE A 83 13.80 -4.26 -6.15
C ILE A 83 14.98 -3.74 -6.97
N THR A 84 14.70 -3.28 -8.18
CA THR A 84 15.66 -2.67 -9.12
C THR A 84 15.09 -1.40 -9.73
N ASN A 85 15.96 -0.54 -10.28
CA ASN A 85 15.59 0.66 -11.04
C ASN A 85 14.58 1.59 -10.33
N VAL A 86 14.85 1.93 -9.08
CA VAL A 86 14.01 2.90 -8.34
C VAL A 86 14.06 4.27 -9.02
N THR A 87 12.90 4.76 -9.43
CA THR A 87 12.70 6.05 -10.08
C THR A 87 11.87 6.96 -9.18
N ASP A 88 12.42 8.13 -8.89
CA ASP A 88 11.78 9.16 -8.08
C ASP A 88 10.60 9.79 -8.84
N ILE A 89 9.43 9.90 -8.21
CA ILE A 89 8.29 10.65 -8.76
C ILE A 89 8.05 11.91 -7.93
N LYS A 90 7.99 11.78 -6.60
CA LYS A 90 7.86 12.88 -5.65
C LYS A 90 8.91 12.79 -4.56
N GLY A 91 9.88 13.70 -4.62
CA GLY A 91 11.03 13.74 -3.73
C GLY A 91 12.10 12.74 -4.14
N ILE A 92 13.20 12.73 -3.41
CA ILE A 92 14.33 11.84 -3.68
C ILE A 92 14.25 10.66 -2.73
N TRP A 93 14.16 9.46 -3.26
CA TRP A 93 14.07 8.21 -2.50
C TRP A 93 15.40 7.48 -2.55
N THR A 94 15.71 6.74 -1.49
CA THR A 94 16.92 5.94 -1.41
C THR A 94 16.88 4.86 -2.51
N LYS A 95 17.71 5.04 -3.54
CA LYS A 95 17.93 4.11 -4.65
C LYS A 95 19.04 3.16 -4.28
N THR A 96 18.75 2.27 -3.37
CA THR A 96 19.77 1.32 -2.96
C THR A 96 19.80 0.18 -3.97
N THR A 97 20.97 -0.37 -4.27
CA THR A 97 21.06 -1.71 -4.85
C THR A 97 21.07 -2.71 -3.70
N ASP A 98 21.05 -4.03 -3.94
CA ASP A 98 21.07 -5.06 -2.87
C ASP A 98 22.22 -4.90 -1.84
N SER A 99 23.26 -4.10 -2.14
CA SER A 99 24.33 -3.69 -1.22
C SER A 99 23.91 -2.68 -0.14
N ASP A 100 22.87 -1.88 -0.40
CA ASP A 100 22.50 -0.73 0.42
C ASP A 100 21.02 -0.79 0.88
N PHE A 101 20.20 -1.68 0.31
CA PHE A 101 18.88 -1.98 0.89
C PHE A 101 19.15 -2.85 2.11
N ARG A 102 18.64 -2.45 3.28
CA ARG A 102 18.40 -3.44 4.33
C ARG A 102 17.27 -4.34 3.81
N LYS A 103 17.60 -5.37 3.03
CA LYS A 103 16.69 -6.50 2.80
C LYS A 103 16.59 -7.21 4.14
N LEU A 104 15.39 -7.23 4.69
CA LEU A 104 15.10 -7.78 6.00
C LEU A 104 14.23 -9.00 5.87
N GLY A 105 14.31 -9.87 6.88
CA GLY A 105 13.47 -11.05 6.98
C GLY A 105 14.26 -12.36 7.03
N PRO A 106 13.55 -13.49 7.15
CA PRO A 106 14.17 -14.79 7.27
C PRO A 106 15.12 -15.11 6.11
N GLY A 107 16.27 -15.71 6.42
CA GLY A 107 17.27 -16.11 5.42
C GLY A 107 18.23 -15.00 4.99
N GLN A 108 18.10 -13.78 5.53
CA GLN A 108 19.08 -12.71 5.28
C GLN A 108 20.37 -12.92 6.10
N PRO A 109 21.57 -12.74 5.50
CA PRO A 109 22.83 -12.90 6.21
C PRO A 109 22.91 -12.05 7.48
N GLY A 110 23.37 -12.65 8.58
CA GLY A 110 23.52 -11.97 9.86
C GLY A 110 22.21 -11.64 10.58
N GLN A 111 21.07 -12.19 10.14
CA GLN A 111 19.77 -11.98 10.77
C GLN A 111 19.15 -13.31 11.22
N VAL A 112 18.68 -13.36 12.46
CA VAL A 112 17.82 -14.41 13.02
C VAL A 112 16.44 -13.83 13.29
N TRP A 113 15.40 -14.52 12.82
CA TRP A 113 14.01 -14.11 12.93
C TRP A 113 13.18 -15.29 13.44
N SER A 114 12.20 -15.03 14.31
CA SER A 114 11.28 -16.05 14.86
C SER A 114 9.84 -15.65 14.57
N GLY A 115 9.00 -16.64 14.21
CA GLY A 115 7.57 -16.44 13.99
C GLY A 115 7.20 -15.64 12.74
N LEU A 116 8.15 -15.42 11.82
CA LEU A 116 7.90 -14.76 10.53
C LEU A 116 7.81 -15.79 9.41
N ASP A 117 7.04 -15.47 8.37
CA ASP A 117 6.94 -16.28 7.16
C ASP A 117 8.29 -16.34 6.43
N PRO A 118 8.90 -17.54 6.28
CA PRO A 118 10.21 -17.69 5.64
C PRO A 118 10.17 -17.51 4.12
N THR A 119 8.98 -17.39 3.53
CA THR A 119 8.79 -17.17 2.09
C THR A 119 8.77 -15.69 1.72
N LEU A 120 8.86 -14.78 2.70
CA LEU A 120 8.77 -13.34 2.50
C LEU A 120 10.06 -12.61 2.91
N ASN A 121 10.31 -11.48 2.26
CA ASN A 121 11.33 -10.50 2.62
C ASN A 121 10.73 -9.09 2.63
N TYR A 122 11.45 -8.15 3.25
CA TYR A 122 10.99 -6.80 3.50
C TYR A 122 12.01 -5.77 3.05
N TYR A 123 11.54 -4.70 2.42
CA TYR A 123 12.35 -3.56 2.00
C TYR A 123 11.86 -2.29 2.70
N LEU A 124 12.80 -1.49 3.21
CA LEU A 124 12.52 -0.15 3.71
C LEU A 124 13.08 0.85 2.71
N ILE A 125 12.23 1.75 2.22
CA ILE A 125 12.64 2.79 1.27
C ILE A 125 12.39 4.14 1.93
N GLY A 126 13.46 4.86 2.24
CA GLY A 126 13.40 6.17 2.87
C GLY A 126 13.42 7.29 1.84
N LYS A 127 12.69 8.38 2.11
CA LYS A 127 12.87 9.63 1.40
C LYS A 127 14.04 10.40 2.02
N ALA A 128 14.93 10.95 1.20
CA ALA A 128 15.96 11.89 1.64
C ALA A 128 15.31 13.08 2.40
N PRO A 129 16.00 13.65 3.41
CA PRO A 129 15.48 14.75 4.23
C PRO A 129 15.53 16.09 3.49
N SER A 130 14.76 16.19 2.42
CA SER A 130 14.57 17.39 1.60
C SER A 130 13.10 17.76 1.54
N GLU A 131 12.77 19.04 1.55
CA GLU A 131 11.38 19.44 1.35
C GLU A 131 10.92 19.11 -0.08
N THR A 132 9.80 18.40 -0.19
CA THR A 132 9.20 17.96 -1.46
C THR A 132 7.82 18.58 -1.60
N ASN A 133 7.54 19.20 -2.74
CA ASN A 133 6.16 19.50 -3.13
C ASN A 133 5.49 18.23 -3.68
N TYR A 134 4.59 17.63 -2.91
CA TYR A 134 3.85 16.44 -3.34
C TYR A 134 2.76 16.80 -4.36
N GLY A 135 2.24 18.03 -4.32
CA GLY A 135 1.11 18.49 -5.13
C GLY A 135 -0.18 18.55 -4.31
N THR A 136 -1.32 18.63 -4.98
CA THR A 136 -2.62 18.71 -4.29
C THR A 136 -3.01 17.36 -3.69
N PHE A 137 -3.39 17.39 -2.42
CA PHE A 137 -3.98 16.24 -1.73
C PHE A 137 -5.50 16.30 -1.80
N THR A 138 -6.10 15.22 -2.25
CA THR A 138 -7.55 14.99 -2.25
C THR A 138 -7.81 13.65 -1.58
N ALA A 139 -8.72 13.64 -0.61
CA ALA A 139 -9.03 12.48 0.20
C ALA A 139 -9.41 11.28 -0.69
N GLY A 140 -8.73 10.15 -0.50
CA GLY A 140 -8.93 8.92 -1.25
C GLY A 140 -8.26 8.89 -2.63
N VAL A 141 -7.62 9.97 -3.09
CA VAL A 141 -6.95 10.01 -4.40
C VAL A 141 -5.47 9.62 -4.25
N PRO A 142 -5.02 8.50 -4.85
CA PRO A 142 -3.62 8.08 -4.75
C PRO A 142 -2.65 9.05 -5.41
N LEU A 143 -1.53 9.30 -4.74
CA LEU A 143 -0.44 10.14 -5.21
C LEU A 143 0.85 9.33 -5.29
N ALA A 144 1.42 9.23 -6.49
CA ALA A 144 2.61 8.44 -6.74
C ALA A 144 3.83 9.07 -6.06
N LEU A 145 4.60 8.24 -5.35
CA LEU A 145 5.82 8.66 -4.65
C LEU A 145 7.09 8.28 -5.41
N PHE A 146 7.17 7.02 -5.83
CA PHE A 146 8.27 6.48 -6.63
C PHE A 146 7.78 5.22 -7.35
N SER A 147 8.55 4.78 -8.33
CA SER A 147 8.33 3.52 -9.03
C SER A 147 9.59 2.66 -9.03
N PHE A 148 9.43 1.37 -9.30
CA PHE A 148 10.55 0.42 -9.37
C PHE A 148 10.20 -0.78 -10.25
N THR A 149 11.21 -1.52 -10.68
CA THR A 149 11.07 -2.83 -11.32
C THR A 149 11.53 -3.93 -10.37
N GLY A 150 11.21 -5.18 -10.70
CA GLY A 150 11.76 -6.35 -10.01
C GLY A 150 12.81 -7.06 -10.88
N ASN A 151 13.59 -7.96 -10.27
CA ASN A 151 14.41 -8.95 -10.98
C ASN A 151 13.58 -10.05 -11.68
N GLY A 152 12.25 -9.99 -11.59
CA GLY A 152 11.35 -10.95 -12.20
C GLY A 152 9.98 -10.90 -11.54
N CYS A 153 9.12 -11.85 -11.92
CA CYS A 153 7.82 -12.01 -11.31
C CYS A 153 7.81 -13.20 -10.35
N TYR A 154 7.68 -12.90 -9.06
CA TYR A 154 7.70 -13.90 -7.98
C TYR A 154 6.38 -13.96 -7.20
N GLY A 155 5.37 -13.20 -7.64
CA GLY A 155 4.06 -13.10 -6.99
C GLY A 155 3.80 -11.71 -6.43
N VAL A 156 3.14 -11.68 -5.27
CA VAL A 156 2.51 -10.47 -4.75
C VAL A 156 3.50 -9.56 -4.01
N VAL A 157 3.54 -8.29 -4.39
CA VAL A 157 4.26 -7.20 -3.73
C VAL A 157 3.26 -6.26 -3.05
N LYS A 158 3.46 -5.93 -1.78
CA LYS A 158 2.52 -5.08 -1.02
C LYS A 158 3.25 -4.03 -0.21
N ALA A 159 2.58 -2.90 0.03
CA ALA A 159 2.93 -2.07 1.17
C ALA A 159 2.80 -2.90 2.46
N LEU A 160 3.70 -2.69 3.41
CA LEU A 160 3.67 -3.36 4.70
C LEU A 160 2.59 -2.73 5.58
N SER A 161 1.70 -3.54 6.15
CA SER A 161 0.66 -3.06 7.07
C SER A 161 1.24 -2.69 8.43
N ALA A 162 0.61 -1.72 9.11
CA ALA A 162 1.10 -1.19 10.40
C ALA A 162 1.17 -2.25 11.51
N ASN A 163 0.31 -3.27 11.43
CA ASN A 163 0.22 -4.36 12.40
C ASN A 163 0.93 -5.63 11.93
N ASN A 164 1.80 -5.56 10.90
CA ASN A 164 2.50 -6.74 10.41
C ASN A 164 3.47 -7.28 11.49
N PRO A 165 3.49 -8.60 11.78
CA PRO A 165 4.39 -9.21 12.76
C PRO A 165 5.87 -8.88 12.55
N PHE A 166 6.30 -8.63 11.31
CA PHE A 166 7.65 -8.21 11.00
C PHE A 166 8.03 -6.88 11.67
N ILE A 167 7.11 -5.92 11.78
CA ILE A 167 7.40 -4.62 12.42
C ILE A 167 7.78 -4.84 13.88
N LEU A 168 6.96 -5.61 14.60
CA LEU A 168 7.23 -5.96 15.99
C LEU A 168 8.51 -6.77 16.14
N ALA A 169 8.71 -7.76 15.27
CA ALA A 169 9.92 -8.59 15.31
C ALA A 169 11.18 -7.76 15.04
N ALA A 170 11.14 -6.78 14.13
CA ALA A 170 12.28 -5.94 13.78
C ALA A 170 12.63 -4.95 14.89
N ASP A 171 11.62 -4.43 15.58
CA ASP A 171 11.78 -3.63 16.78
C ASP A 171 12.43 -4.45 17.90
N VAL A 172 11.87 -5.62 18.23
CA VAL A 172 12.38 -6.46 19.33
C VAL A 172 13.77 -7.03 19.07
N ALA A 173 14.03 -7.53 17.85
CA ALA A 173 15.27 -8.23 17.56
C ALA A 173 16.44 -7.28 17.22
N TYR A 174 16.16 -6.09 16.69
CA TYR A 174 17.19 -5.18 16.16
C TYR A 174 16.99 -3.70 16.50
N ASN A 175 15.98 -3.32 17.27
CA ASN A 175 15.64 -1.93 17.60
C ASN A 175 15.46 -1.05 16.35
N LEU A 176 14.77 -1.57 15.33
CA LEU A 176 14.57 -0.87 14.07
C LEU A 176 13.16 -0.33 13.91
N ASN A 177 13.08 0.93 13.52
CA ASN A 177 11.83 1.54 13.10
C ASN A 177 11.52 1.19 11.65
N THR A 178 10.82 0.07 11.44
CA THR A 178 10.50 -0.45 10.09
C THR A 178 9.09 -0.15 9.62
N GLY A 179 8.28 0.57 10.41
CA GLY A 179 6.94 1.00 10.00
C GLY A 179 6.99 2.09 8.94
N SER A 180 6.05 2.08 8.01
CA SER A 180 5.93 3.18 7.05
C SER A 180 5.56 4.50 7.77
N SER A 181 6.05 5.64 7.28
CA SER A 181 5.82 6.95 7.88
C SER A 181 5.70 8.04 6.81
N PHE A 182 4.91 9.07 7.06
CA PHE A 182 4.74 10.22 6.17
C PHE A 182 4.72 11.50 7.01
N TYR A 183 5.48 12.50 6.58
CA TYR A 183 5.58 13.78 7.27
C TYR A 183 5.28 14.90 6.27
N SER A 184 4.22 15.64 6.53
CA SER A 184 3.79 16.78 5.73
C SER A 184 3.45 18.02 6.57
N ARG A 185 3.20 19.14 5.91
CA ARG A 185 2.77 20.39 6.54
C ARG A 185 1.39 20.25 7.15
N SER A 186 0.47 19.53 6.49
CA SER A 186 -0.83 19.19 7.10
C SER A 186 -0.70 18.35 8.37
N GLY A 187 0.40 17.60 8.51
CA GLY A 187 0.74 16.86 9.74
C GLY A 187 1.19 17.75 10.91
N GLN A 188 1.39 19.05 10.70
CA GLN A 188 1.94 20.00 11.68
C GLN A 188 0.90 21.03 12.12
N PRO A 189 0.17 20.81 13.23
CA PRO A 189 -0.60 21.90 13.84
C PRO A 189 0.33 22.98 14.39
N SER A 190 -0.12 24.24 14.38
CA SER A 190 0.64 25.36 14.94
C SER A 190 0.77 25.24 16.47
N GLY A 191 2.00 25.16 16.97
CA GLY A 191 2.36 25.21 18.41
C GLY A 191 2.42 23.85 19.13
N GLY A 192 3.15 23.82 20.26
CA GLY A 192 3.31 22.64 21.13
C GLY A 192 4.47 21.70 20.76
N ASN A 193 4.74 20.72 21.63
CA ASN A 193 5.69 19.63 21.36
C ASN A 193 4.98 18.58 20.48
N GLN A 194 5.06 18.72 19.16
CA GLN A 194 4.29 17.91 18.20
C GLN A 194 5.16 16.83 17.55
N LYS A 195 4.56 15.69 17.21
CA LYS A 195 5.16 14.71 16.30
C LYS A 195 4.46 14.85 14.94
N PRO A 196 5.08 15.51 13.93
CA PRO A 196 4.48 15.83 12.62
C PRO A 196 4.09 14.64 11.73
N LEU A 197 4.07 13.45 12.31
CA LEU A 197 3.88 12.18 11.64
C LEU A 197 2.38 12.00 11.36
N GLU A 198 1.99 12.07 10.09
CA GLU A 198 0.68 11.57 9.70
C GLU A 198 0.59 10.09 10.03
N GLN A 199 -0.57 9.72 10.57
CA GLN A 199 -0.76 8.36 11.05
C GLN A 199 -0.97 7.44 9.85
N PHE A 200 -0.05 6.50 9.67
CA PHE A 200 -0.26 5.41 8.73
C PHE A 200 -1.42 4.56 9.26
N LEU A 201 -2.53 4.55 8.53
CA LEU A 201 -3.74 3.85 8.94
C LEU A 201 -3.68 2.39 8.53
N THR A 202 -3.62 2.14 7.23
CA THR A 202 -3.64 0.79 6.64
C THR A 202 -3.18 0.82 5.19
N THR A 203 -3.00 -0.35 4.59
CA THR A 203 -2.80 -0.49 3.14
C THR A 203 -4.15 -0.46 2.40
N THR A 204 -4.14 -0.08 1.12
CA THR A 204 -5.35 -0.05 0.29
C THR A 204 -5.09 -0.54 -1.14
N GLY A 205 -6.17 -0.83 -1.86
CA GLY A 205 -6.15 -1.38 -3.21
C GLY A 205 -5.94 -2.90 -3.26
N ILE A 206 -6.09 -3.46 -4.47
CA ILE A 206 -5.74 -4.85 -4.77
C ILE A 206 -4.20 -4.97 -4.67
N PRO A 207 -3.66 -6.05 -4.08
CA PRO A 207 -2.23 -6.27 -4.04
C PRO A 207 -1.58 -6.25 -5.43
N ALA A 208 -0.40 -5.63 -5.54
CA ALA A 208 0.34 -5.62 -6.80
C ALA A 208 0.88 -7.02 -7.08
N ASN A 209 0.34 -7.69 -8.09
CA ASN A 209 0.82 -8.99 -8.53
C ASN A 209 1.14 -8.96 -10.03
N CYS A 210 2.36 -9.36 -10.35
CA CYS A 210 2.86 -9.47 -11.71
C CYS A 210 2.44 -10.77 -12.41
N LEU A 211 1.93 -11.75 -11.67
CA LEU A 211 1.39 -12.96 -12.26
C LEU A 211 0.08 -12.62 -12.98
N PRO A 212 -0.18 -13.18 -14.17
CA PRO A 212 -1.47 -13.04 -14.81
C PRO A 212 -2.55 -13.78 -14.00
N PRO A 213 -3.83 -13.46 -14.22
CA PRO A 213 -4.92 -14.35 -13.81
C PRO A 213 -4.69 -15.77 -14.34
N LEU A 214 -5.13 -16.77 -13.59
CA LEU A 214 -5.09 -18.17 -14.01
C LEU A 214 -6.44 -18.53 -14.64
N ALA A 215 -6.43 -18.66 -15.97
CA ALA A 215 -7.57 -19.16 -16.73
C ALA A 215 -7.61 -20.70 -16.68
N ASN A 216 -8.78 -21.27 -16.42
CA ASN A 216 -9.03 -22.71 -16.40
C ASN A 216 -9.89 -23.11 -17.60
N PRO A 217 -9.58 -24.22 -18.30
CA PRO A 217 -10.33 -24.60 -19.50
C PRO A 217 -11.81 -24.84 -19.22
N ASP A 218 -12.66 -24.27 -20.07
CA ASP A 218 -14.09 -24.54 -20.09
C ASP A 218 -14.47 -25.56 -21.17
N THR A 219 -15.56 -26.28 -20.94
CA THR A 219 -16.19 -27.12 -21.97
C THR A 219 -17.70 -26.89 -21.97
N ALA A 220 -18.28 -26.86 -23.17
CA ALA A 220 -19.71 -26.74 -23.35
C ALA A 220 -20.17 -27.50 -24.60
N SER A 221 -21.41 -27.97 -24.59
CA SER A 221 -22.05 -28.58 -25.75
C SER A 221 -23.33 -27.83 -26.12
N THR A 222 -23.61 -27.76 -27.42
CA THR A 222 -24.82 -27.18 -27.99
C THR A 222 -25.10 -27.80 -29.36
N ALA A 223 -26.33 -27.66 -29.86
CA ALA A 223 -26.68 -28.09 -31.20
C ALA A 223 -26.22 -27.05 -32.25
N ALA A 224 -26.03 -27.49 -33.49
CA ALA A 224 -25.67 -26.60 -34.60
C ALA A 224 -26.69 -25.45 -34.75
N GLY A 225 -26.22 -24.22 -34.95
CA GLY A 225 -27.05 -23.03 -35.02
C GLY A 225 -27.66 -22.54 -33.71
N ILE A 226 -27.48 -23.27 -32.60
CA ILE A 226 -28.03 -22.88 -31.28
C ILE A 226 -26.91 -22.25 -30.46
N SER A 227 -27.06 -20.95 -30.18
CA SER A 227 -26.07 -20.22 -29.37
C SER A 227 -26.04 -20.69 -27.92
N LYS A 228 -24.85 -20.78 -27.34
CA LYS A 228 -24.61 -21.13 -25.94
C LYS A 228 -23.81 -20.03 -25.25
N THR A 229 -24.23 -19.63 -24.06
CA THR A 229 -23.45 -18.75 -23.18
C THR A 229 -22.62 -19.59 -22.22
N ILE A 230 -21.35 -19.24 -22.08
CA ILE A 230 -20.33 -19.94 -21.28
C ILE A 230 -19.80 -18.93 -20.26
N ILE A 231 -19.92 -19.27 -18.97
CA ILE A 231 -19.46 -18.41 -17.86
C ILE A 231 -18.02 -18.76 -17.54
N VAL A 232 -17.08 -18.25 -18.36
CA VAL A 232 -15.66 -18.65 -18.30
C VAL A 232 -14.97 -18.27 -16.99
N LEU A 233 -15.42 -17.19 -16.34
CA LEU A 233 -14.81 -16.76 -15.07
C LEU A 233 -15.18 -17.64 -13.86
N ALA A 234 -16.09 -18.61 -14.02
CA ALA A 234 -16.64 -19.38 -12.91
C ALA A 234 -15.60 -20.28 -12.22
N ASN A 235 -14.58 -20.73 -12.94
CA ASN A 235 -13.49 -21.57 -12.44
C ASN A 235 -12.14 -20.83 -12.41
N ASP A 236 -12.01 -19.71 -13.08
CA ASP A 236 -10.79 -18.88 -13.14
C ASP A 236 -10.37 -18.31 -11.77
N LYS A 237 -9.10 -17.93 -11.68
CA LYS A 237 -8.55 -17.25 -10.50
C LYS A 237 -7.93 -15.92 -10.91
N ALA A 238 -8.22 -14.87 -10.16
CA ALA A 238 -7.48 -13.63 -10.24
C ALA A 238 -6.03 -13.86 -9.81
N ASN A 239 -5.18 -12.87 -10.08
CA ASN A 239 -3.76 -12.95 -9.75
C ASN A 239 -3.51 -13.14 -8.24
N ASP A 240 -4.40 -12.67 -7.36
CA ASP A 240 -4.31 -12.87 -5.91
C ASP A 240 -4.78 -14.26 -5.43
N GLY A 241 -5.16 -15.15 -6.35
CA GLY A 241 -5.68 -16.49 -6.05
C GLY A 241 -7.14 -16.52 -5.63
N THR A 242 -7.84 -15.39 -5.62
CA THR A 242 -9.30 -15.34 -5.41
C THR A 242 -10.04 -15.68 -6.71
N LEU A 243 -11.36 -15.89 -6.63
CA LEU A 243 -12.19 -16.10 -7.83
C LEU A 243 -12.10 -14.89 -8.77
N ALA A 244 -11.93 -15.14 -10.06
CA ALA A 244 -11.90 -14.07 -11.06
C ALA A 244 -13.28 -13.43 -11.23
N THR A 245 -13.33 -12.10 -11.24
CA THR A 245 -14.53 -11.29 -11.51
C THR A 245 -14.14 -10.01 -12.24
N LEU A 246 -15.08 -9.36 -12.92
CA LEU A 246 -14.80 -8.05 -13.56
C LEU A 246 -14.46 -6.91 -12.58
N THR A 247 -14.47 -7.16 -11.27
CA THR A 247 -13.99 -6.20 -10.27
C THR A 247 -12.50 -6.34 -9.96
N ASN A 248 -11.90 -7.50 -10.23
CA ASN A 248 -10.50 -7.80 -9.92
C ASN A 248 -9.66 -8.20 -11.14
N ILE A 249 -10.28 -8.40 -12.30
CA ILE A 249 -9.61 -8.61 -13.59
C ILE A 249 -10.27 -7.75 -14.68
N THR A 250 -9.58 -7.61 -15.81
CA THR A 250 -10.16 -7.04 -17.03
C THR A 250 -11.09 -8.03 -17.72
N THR A 251 -12.01 -7.52 -18.55
CA THR A 251 -12.89 -8.36 -19.37
C THR A 251 -12.08 -9.35 -20.23
N PRO A 252 -12.53 -10.61 -20.36
CA PRO A 252 -11.91 -11.59 -21.26
C PRO A 252 -11.82 -11.06 -22.70
N ILE A 253 -10.77 -11.46 -23.40
CA ILE A 253 -10.57 -11.15 -24.81
C ILE A 253 -10.38 -12.45 -25.58
N ILE A 254 -10.90 -12.52 -26.80
CA ILE A 254 -10.66 -13.64 -27.70
C ILE A 254 -9.35 -13.39 -28.45
N THR A 255 -8.41 -14.32 -28.31
CA THR A 255 -7.10 -14.34 -28.96
C THR A 255 -7.04 -15.32 -30.14
N ALA A 256 -7.87 -16.36 -30.14
CA ALA A 256 -8.04 -17.29 -31.26
C ALA A 256 -9.53 -17.56 -31.52
N LEU A 257 -9.97 -17.28 -32.75
CA LEU A 257 -11.35 -17.49 -33.16
C LEU A 257 -11.66 -18.98 -33.42
N PRO A 258 -12.90 -19.41 -33.18
CA PRO A 258 -13.38 -20.74 -33.58
C PRO A 258 -13.43 -20.91 -35.10
N THR A 259 -13.41 -22.15 -35.57
CA THR A 259 -13.43 -22.49 -37.01
C THR A 259 -14.81 -22.89 -37.54
N LYS A 260 -15.73 -23.25 -36.64
CA LYS A 260 -17.08 -23.77 -36.95
C LYS A 260 -18.19 -22.94 -36.33
N GLY A 261 -17.89 -21.74 -35.87
CA GLY A 261 -18.89 -20.83 -35.31
C GLY A 261 -18.36 -19.42 -35.15
N THR A 262 -19.07 -18.64 -34.35
CA THR A 262 -18.68 -17.28 -33.96
C THR A 262 -18.71 -17.16 -32.45
N VAL A 263 -17.87 -16.28 -31.90
CA VAL A 263 -17.85 -15.94 -30.47
C VAL A 263 -18.05 -14.45 -30.29
N LEU A 264 -18.73 -14.10 -29.21
CA LEU A 264 -18.92 -12.74 -28.73
C LEU A 264 -18.68 -12.72 -27.22
N VAL A 265 -17.88 -11.78 -26.73
CA VAL A 265 -17.73 -11.52 -25.30
C VAL A 265 -18.85 -10.60 -24.85
N ASN A 266 -19.62 -11.02 -23.86
CA ASN A 266 -20.69 -10.22 -23.26
C ASN A 266 -20.11 -9.23 -22.23
N LEU A 267 -20.90 -8.20 -21.89
CA LEU A 267 -20.49 -7.16 -20.93
C LEU A 267 -20.22 -7.72 -19.51
N ASP A 268 -20.85 -8.84 -19.15
CA ASP A 268 -20.64 -9.53 -17.89
C ASP A 268 -19.41 -10.46 -17.88
N GLY A 269 -18.66 -10.52 -18.99
CA GLY A 269 -17.47 -11.35 -19.14
C GLY A 269 -17.76 -12.79 -19.56
N SER A 270 -19.03 -13.19 -19.71
CA SER A 270 -19.38 -14.48 -20.32
C SER A 270 -19.14 -14.48 -21.82
N ILE A 271 -18.94 -15.66 -22.42
CA ILE A 271 -18.73 -15.82 -23.86
C ILE A 271 -19.95 -16.48 -24.49
N LYS A 272 -20.53 -15.83 -25.50
CA LYS A 272 -21.58 -16.41 -26.35
C LYS A 272 -20.94 -17.06 -27.57
N TYR A 273 -21.01 -18.38 -27.66
CA TYR A 273 -20.60 -19.15 -28.83
C TYR A 273 -21.83 -19.53 -29.66
N THR A 274 -21.77 -19.32 -30.97
CA THR A 274 -22.83 -19.71 -31.92
C THR A 274 -22.22 -20.57 -33.03
N PRO A 275 -22.42 -21.91 -33.01
CA PRO A 275 -21.98 -22.77 -34.10
C PRO A 275 -22.71 -22.44 -35.40
N ASN A 276 -22.02 -22.61 -36.52
CA ASN A 276 -22.61 -22.48 -37.85
C ASN A 276 -23.71 -23.53 -38.06
N LEU A 277 -24.72 -23.22 -38.88
CA LEU A 277 -25.74 -24.19 -39.24
C LEU A 277 -25.10 -25.42 -39.90
N GLY A 278 -25.53 -26.61 -39.48
CA GLY A 278 -25.01 -27.89 -39.98
C GLY A 278 -23.61 -28.28 -39.48
N SER A 279 -22.95 -27.48 -38.63
CA SER A 279 -21.64 -27.84 -38.08
C SER A 279 -21.71 -29.04 -37.13
N SER A 280 -20.68 -29.88 -37.12
CA SER A 280 -20.57 -30.99 -36.18
C SER A 280 -19.13 -31.19 -35.67
N GLY A 281 -19.01 -31.97 -34.58
CA GLY A 281 -17.75 -32.22 -33.89
C GLY A 281 -17.27 -31.06 -33.01
N THR A 282 -16.06 -31.17 -32.51
CA THR A 282 -15.44 -30.17 -31.62
C THR A 282 -15.05 -28.91 -32.38
N ASP A 283 -15.14 -27.78 -31.70
CA ASP A 283 -14.59 -26.49 -32.07
C ASP A 283 -13.94 -25.83 -30.85
N THR A 284 -12.98 -24.95 -31.06
CA THR A 284 -12.16 -24.37 -30.00
C THR A 284 -11.91 -22.90 -30.25
N PHE A 285 -11.96 -22.09 -29.21
CA PHE A 285 -11.52 -20.70 -29.19
C PHE A 285 -10.64 -20.47 -27.95
N ILE A 286 -9.80 -19.44 -28.00
CA ILE A 286 -8.93 -19.03 -26.90
C ILE A 286 -9.18 -17.56 -26.63
#